data_AF-A0AAN4YWR2-F1
#
_entry.id   AF-A0AAN4YWR2-F1
#
_cell.length_a   1.000
_cell.length_b   1.000
_cell.length_c   1.000
_cell.angle_alpha   90.00
_cell.angle_beta   90.00
_cell.angle_gamma   90.00
#
_symmetry.space_group_name_H-M   'P 1'
#
loop_
_entity.id
_entity.type
_entity.pdbx_description
1 polymer ?
#
loop_
_entity_poly.entity_id
_entity_poly.type
_entity_poly.pdbx_seq_one_letter_code
_entity_poly.pdbx_strand_id
1 'polypeptide(L)'
;MKIHSYAFYNGHLSETERRLSALDNPGSVSIDAAVDRYPDPAPRRPPTQRRSSHSRSESIQELREDLATELTSPLGHVTYPQNLTLPNYVDFTFCPTLCYELEYPRSKERSWAEIGLKTCAVFGCIFLLTLTSEEFILPVLSEANTQLHLKQSAADKALILAETINMLMFPFMITFLLVFLVIFEYVLGAFAEITCFADRHFYSDWWNSCDWYVYIMNTESHPDLTN
;
A
#
# COMPACT_ATOMS: atom_id res chain seq x y z
N MET A 1 -2.98 10.89 0.47
CA MET A 1 -2.83 9.49 0.91
C MET A 1 -4.11 9.06 1.60
N LYS A 2 -4.99 8.31 0.92
CA LYS A 2 -6.10 7.65 1.60
C LYS A 2 -5.74 6.18 1.78
N ILE A 3 -5.18 5.84 2.94
CA ILE A 3 -5.00 4.44 3.34
C ILE A 3 -6.39 3.90 3.66
N HIS A 4 -7.00 3.24 2.68
CA HIS A 4 -8.35 2.71 2.81
C HIS A 4 -8.29 1.27 3.31
N SER A 5 -8.31 1.12 4.64
CA SER A 5 -8.60 -0.18 5.25
C SER A 5 -9.97 -0.68 4.77
N TYR A 6 -10.12 -1.98 4.56
CA TYR A 6 -11.38 -2.61 4.09
C TYR A 6 -12.61 -2.08 4.85
N ALA A 7 -12.55 -1.98 6.17
CA ALA A 7 -13.67 -1.51 6.98
C ALA A 7 -13.98 -0.02 6.77
N PHE A 8 -12.93 0.81 6.65
CA PHE A 8 -13.09 2.24 6.41
C PHE A 8 -13.62 2.53 5.01
N TYR A 9 -13.12 1.81 4.00
CA TYR A 9 -13.57 1.94 2.61
C TYR A 9 -15.03 1.52 2.43
N ASN A 10 -15.42 0.36 2.94
CA ASN A 10 -16.81 -0.07 2.89
C ASN A 10 -17.74 0.82 3.73
N GLY A 11 -17.24 1.40 4.83
CA GLY A 11 -17.97 2.44 5.58
C GLY A 11 -18.23 3.69 4.75
N HIS A 12 -17.23 4.15 3.99
CA HIS A 12 -17.37 5.27 3.07
C HIS A 12 -18.39 4.97 1.97
N LEU A 13 -18.28 3.81 1.30
CA LEU A 13 -19.23 3.38 0.27
C LEU A 13 -20.67 3.28 0.80
N SER A 14 -20.85 2.82 2.04
CA SER A 14 -22.17 2.81 2.69
C SER A 14 -22.75 4.22 2.86
N GLU A 15 -21.92 5.22 3.19
CA GLU A 15 -22.38 6.61 3.27
C GLU A 15 -22.73 7.16 1.88
N THR A 16 -21.91 6.87 0.87
CA THR A 16 -22.16 7.23 -0.54
C THR A 16 -23.49 6.62 -1.05
N GLU A 17 -23.75 5.34 -0.77
CA GLU A 17 -25.00 4.67 -1.12
C GLU A 17 -26.21 5.33 -0.45
N ARG A 18 -26.09 5.65 0.85
CA ARG A 18 -27.16 6.34 1.59
C ARG A 18 -27.46 7.72 1.00
N ARG A 19 -26.44 8.45 0.53
CA ARG A 19 -26.60 9.76 -0.13
C ARG A 19 -27.30 9.62 -1.48
N LEU A 20 -26.89 8.65 -2.30
CA LEU A 20 -27.56 8.35 -3.56
C LEU A 20 -29.03 7.99 -3.34
N SER A 21 -29.32 7.12 -2.36
CA SER A 21 -30.70 6.75 -2.01
C SER A 21 -31.54 7.95 -1.54
N ALA A 22 -30.94 8.90 -0.81
CA ALA A 22 -31.62 10.13 -0.39
C ALA A 22 -31.94 11.07 -1.56
N LEU A 23 -31.08 11.10 -2.59
CA LEU A 23 -31.31 11.85 -3.83
C LEU A 23 -32.41 11.20 -4.69
N ASP A 24 -32.49 9.88 -4.68
CA ASP A 24 -33.50 9.10 -5.41
C ASP A 24 -34.88 9.19 -4.75
N ASN A 25 -34.93 9.24 -3.41
CA ASN A 25 -36.16 9.30 -2.61
C ASN A 25 -36.23 10.58 -1.76
N PRO A 26 -36.56 11.74 -2.35
CA PRO A 26 -36.53 13.05 -1.68
C PRO A 26 -37.57 13.21 -0.56
N GLY A 27 -38.46 12.23 -0.35
CA GLY A 27 -39.47 12.24 0.72
C GLY A 27 -38.96 11.86 2.11
N SER A 28 -37.71 11.40 2.26
CA SER A 28 -37.18 10.84 3.52
C SER A 28 -36.10 11.68 4.22
N VAL A 29 -35.38 12.56 3.50
CA VAL A 29 -34.30 13.41 4.04
C VAL A 29 -34.23 14.72 3.25
N SER A 30 -33.99 15.85 3.92
CA SER A 30 -33.77 17.16 3.28
C SER A 30 -32.57 17.09 2.33
N ILE A 31 -32.79 17.41 1.05
CA ILE A 31 -31.77 17.46 -0.02
C ILE A 31 -30.58 18.34 0.40
N ASP A 32 -30.83 19.40 1.17
CA ASP A 32 -29.80 20.33 1.62
C ASP A 32 -28.74 19.65 2.52
N ALA A 33 -29.11 18.62 3.30
CA ALA A 33 -28.18 17.91 4.19
C ALA A 33 -27.25 16.92 3.46
N ALA A 34 -27.62 16.47 2.26
CA ALA A 34 -26.82 15.60 1.41
C ALA A 34 -25.83 16.41 0.54
N VAL A 35 -26.22 17.62 0.13
CA VAL A 35 -25.41 18.52 -0.69
C VAL A 35 -24.37 19.30 0.12
N ASP A 36 -24.71 19.77 1.34
CA ASP A 36 -23.81 20.60 2.17
C ASP A 36 -22.55 19.88 2.69
N ARG A 37 -22.45 18.56 2.50
CA ARG A 37 -21.33 17.76 3.05
C ARG A 37 -20.14 17.62 2.10
N TYR A 38 -20.23 18.15 0.88
CA TYR A 38 -19.09 18.30 -0.01
C TYR A 38 -18.47 19.70 0.17
N PRO A 39 -17.17 19.84 0.48
CA PRO A 39 -16.54 21.14 0.48
C PRO A 39 -16.42 21.60 -0.97
N ASP A 40 -17.32 22.47 -1.39
CA ASP A 40 -17.24 23.18 -2.66
C ASP A 40 -16.01 24.12 -2.61
N PRO A 41 -15.02 24.00 -3.53
CA PRO A 41 -13.85 24.89 -3.54
C PRO A 41 -14.19 26.32 -3.97
N ALA A 42 -15.43 26.61 -4.36
CA ALA A 42 -15.84 27.93 -4.82
C ALA A 42 -16.20 28.90 -3.66
N PRO A 43 -15.74 30.17 -3.71
CA PRO A 43 -16.05 31.15 -2.67
C PRO A 43 -17.54 31.53 -2.70
N ARG A 44 -18.21 31.37 -1.55
CA ARG A 44 -19.61 31.73 -1.28
C ARG A 44 -19.93 33.15 -1.76
N ARG A 45 -20.83 33.29 -2.75
CA ARG A 45 -21.46 34.57 -3.12
C ARG A 45 -22.83 34.71 -2.43
N PRO A 46 -23.25 35.94 -2.07
CA PRO A 46 -24.51 36.17 -1.34
C PRO A 46 -25.76 35.89 -2.20
N PRO A 47 -26.93 35.71 -1.56
CA PRO A 47 -28.09 35.12 -2.20
C PRO A 47 -28.86 36.14 -3.04
N THR A 48 -28.67 36.10 -4.37
CA THR A 48 -29.56 36.78 -5.32
C THR A 48 -30.53 35.80 -5.96
N GLN A 49 -31.80 36.14 -5.78
CA GLN A 49 -33.01 35.39 -6.06
C GLN A 49 -33.19 35.10 -7.56
N ARG A 50 -33.75 33.91 -7.85
CA ARG A 50 -34.59 33.61 -9.02
C ARG A 50 -33.90 33.33 -10.38
N ARG A 51 -32.85 32.51 -10.41
CA ARG A 51 -32.32 31.95 -11.69
C ARG A 51 -31.89 30.47 -11.69
N SER A 52 -32.25 29.66 -10.69
CA SER A 52 -31.49 28.42 -10.42
C SER A 52 -32.31 27.14 -10.23
N SER A 53 -33.50 26.99 -10.80
CA SER A 53 -34.15 25.66 -10.82
C SER A 53 -33.45 24.70 -11.79
N HIS A 54 -33.12 25.17 -13.01
CA HIS A 54 -32.38 24.36 -14.00
C HIS A 54 -30.92 24.09 -13.59
N SER A 55 -30.19 25.11 -13.17
CA SER A 55 -28.80 24.93 -12.71
C SER A 55 -28.70 24.01 -11.49
N ARG A 56 -29.72 24.00 -10.60
CA ARG A 56 -29.76 23.08 -9.46
C ARG A 56 -30.15 21.66 -9.87
N SER A 57 -31.05 21.50 -10.84
CA SER A 57 -31.40 20.16 -11.33
C SER A 57 -30.24 19.52 -12.09
N GLU A 58 -29.49 20.31 -12.86
CA GLU A 58 -28.28 19.87 -13.57
C GLU A 58 -27.20 19.45 -12.55
N SER A 59 -26.92 20.28 -11.53
CA SER A 59 -25.93 19.92 -10.50
C SER A 59 -26.31 18.69 -9.68
N ILE A 60 -27.60 18.42 -9.46
CA ILE A 60 -28.07 17.22 -8.77
C ILE A 60 -27.93 15.97 -9.66
N GLN A 61 -28.14 16.10 -10.98
CA GLN A 61 -27.91 15.02 -11.92
C GLN A 61 -26.43 14.65 -11.99
N GLU A 62 -25.55 15.65 -12.11
CA GLU A 62 -24.10 15.46 -12.06
C GLU A 62 -23.67 14.76 -10.76
N LEU A 63 -24.15 15.23 -9.60
CA LEU A 63 -23.83 14.62 -8.32
C LEU A 63 -24.32 13.16 -8.21
N ARG A 64 -25.49 12.83 -8.78
CA ARG A 64 -26.02 11.46 -8.81
C ARG A 64 -25.15 10.55 -9.68
N GLU A 65 -24.71 11.04 -10.83
CA GLU A 65 -23.81 10.32 -11.73
C GLU A 65 -22.43 10.09 -11.07
N ASP A 66 -21.89 11.10 -10.38
CA ASP A 66 -20.64 11.00 -9.63
C ASP A 66 -20.73 9.97 -8.50
N LEU A 67 -21.78 10.03 -7.68
CA LEU A 67 -22.04 9.08 -6.58
C LEU A 67 -22.24 7.65 -7.11
N ALA A 68 -22.97 7.49 -8.22
CA ALA A 68 -23.18 6.19 -8.84
C ALA A 68 -21.87 5.62 -9.39
N THR A 69 -21.04 6.47 -10.01
CA THR A 69 -19.72 6.08 -10.53
C THR A 69 -18.79 5.67 -9.39
N GLU A 70 -18.81 6.35 -8.25
CA GLU A 70 -18.00 5.99 -7.07
C GLU A 70 -18.41 4.65 -6.42
N LEU A 71 -19.69 4.28 -6.50
CA LEU A 71 -20.21 3.00 -5.99
C LEU A 71 -19.91 1.82 -6.92
N THR A 72 -19.54 2.11 -8.16
CA THR A 72 -19.14 1.10 -9.16
C THR A 72 -17.63 0.99 -9.23
N SER A 73 -17.11 -0.24 -9.26
CA SER A 73 -15.70 -0.50 -9.57
C SER A 73 -15.28 0.21 -10.86
N PRO A 74 -14.04 0.74 -10.98
CA PRO A 74 -13.53 1.31 -12.22
C PRO A 74 -13.51 0.31 -13.39
N LEU A 75 -13.49 -1.00 -13.10
CA LEU A 75 -13.61 -2.08 -14.08
C LEU A 75 -15.08 -2.49 -14.33
N GLY A 76 -16.03 -1.97 -13.54
CA GLY A 76 -17.46 -2.05 -13.79
C GLY A 76 -18.14 -3.39 -13.47
N HIS A 77 -17.42 -4.40 -12.97
CA HIS A 77 -18.00 -5.72 -12.73
C HIS A 77 -18.60 -5.88 -11.32
N VAL A 78 -18.10 -5.12 -10.35
CA VAL A 78 -18.53 -5.20 -8.96
C VAL A 78 -19.08 -3.85 -8.50
N THR A 79 -20.26 -3.88 -7.87
CA THR A 79 -20.90 -2.72 -7.27
C THR A 79 -21.15 -2.95 -5.79
N TYR A 80 -21.01 -1.89 -4.99
CA TYR A 80 -21.45 -1.94 -3.60
C TYR A 80 -22.99 -2.06 -3.55
N PRO A 81 -23.60 -2.91 -2.69
CA PRO A 81 -23.03 -3.70 -1.59
C PRO A 81 -22.69 -5.16 -1.93
N GLN A 82 -22.72 -5.56 -3.21
CA GLN A 82 -22.49 -6.96 -3.61
C GLN A 82 -21.06 -7.45 -3.33
N ASN A 83 -20.13 -6.53 -3.08
CA ASN A 83 -18.75 -6.82 -2.71
C ASN A 83 -18.58 -7.31 -1.26
N LEU A 84 -19.57 -7.16 -0.38
CA LEU A 84 -19.51 -7.52 1.05
C LEU A 84 -19.64 -9.03 1.29
N THR A 85 -18.72 -9.80 0.73
CA THR A 85 -18.68 -11.25 0.85
C THR A 85 -17.39 -11.68 1.58
N LEU A 86 -17.48 -12.73 2.40
CA LEU A 86 -16.31 -13.37 3.01
C LEU A 86 -15.21 -13.74 2.01
N PRO A 87 -15.51 -14.30 0.81
CA PRO A 87 -14.47 -14.57 -0.18
C PRO A 87 -13.70 -13.31 -0.61
N ASN A 88 -14.37 -12.16 -0.79
CA ASN A 88 -13.70 -10.91 -1.14
C ASN A 88 -12.75 -10.44 -0.04
N TYR A 89 -13.16 -10.56 1.23
CA TYR A 89 -12.31 -10.20 2.36
C TYR A 89 -11.07 -11.12 2.46
N VAL A 90 -11.25 -12.42 2.26
CA VAL A 90 -10.15 -13.40 2.27
C VAL A 90 -9.18 -13.14 1.11
N ASP A 91 -9.70 -12.86 -0.09
CA ASP A 91 -8.90 -12.53 -1.27
C ASP A 91 -8.08 -11.24 -1.07
N PHE A 92 -8.67 -10.20 -0.49
CA PHE A 92 -7.93 -9.00 -0.05
C PHE A 92 -6.81 -9.33 0.94
N THR A 93 -7.05 -10.20 1.91
CA THR A 93 -6.06 -10.56 2.94
C THR A 93 -4.83 -11.27 2.37
N PHE A 94 -5.00 -12.04 1.29
CA PHE A 94 -3.91 -12.74 0.60
C PHE A 94 -3.29 -11.93 -0.54
N CYS A 95 -3.95 -10.87 -1.00
CA CYS A 95 -3.42 -9.98 -2.01
C CYS A 95 -2.20 -9.24 -1.44
N PRO A 96 -1.08 -9.13 -2.16
CA PRO A 96 0.10 -8.38 -1.71
C PRO A 96 -0.12 -6.86 -1.83
N THR A 97 -1.24 -6.35 -1.31
CA THR A 97 -1.61 -4.93 -1.33
C THR A 97 -2.07 -4.47 0.05
N LEU A 98 -1.79 -3.21 0.39
CA LEU A 98 -2.23 -2.59 1.65
C LEU A 98 -3.50 -1.74 1.47
N CYS A 99 -3.82 -1.38 0.23
CA CYS A 99 -4.97 -0.56 -0.12
C CYS A 99 -6.09 -1.43 -0.69
N TYR A 100 -7.26 -1.35 -0.06
CA TYR A 100 -8.44 -2.05 -0.56
C TYR A 100 -9.07 -1.32 -1.75
N GLU A 101 -9.35 -2.06 -2.82
CA GLU A 101 -10.15 -1.61 -3.96
C GLU A 101 -11.30 -2.59 -4.21
N LEU A 102 -12.41 -2.10 -4.81
CA LEU A 102 -13.57 -2.93 -5.14
C LEU A 102 -13.21 -4.09 -6.08
N GLU A 103 -12.29 -3.84 -7.02
CA GLU A 103 -11.85 -4.82 -8.00
C GLU A 103 -10.40 -4.56 -8.37
N TYR A 104 -9.60 -5.61 -8.33
CA TYR A 104 -8.19 -5.57 -8.71
C TYR A 104 -7.99 -6.11 -10.13
N PRO A 105 -7.07 -5.53 -10.93
CA PRO A 105 -6.72 -6.10 -12.22
C PRO A 105 -6.12 -7.50 -12.01
N ARG A 106 -6.68 -8.51 -12.70
CA ARG A 106 -6.23 -9.91 -12.61
C ARG A 106 -5.49 -10.37 -13.85
N SER A 107 -4.47 -11.20 -13.66
CA SER A 107 -3.79 -11.92 -14.75
C SER A 107 -4.69 -13.03 -15.31
N LYS A 108 -4.60 -13.28 -16.62
CA LYS A 108 -5.42 -14.27 -17.34
C LYS A 108 -4.99 -15.72 -17.08
N GLU A 109 -3.71 -15.94 -16.77
CA GLU A 109 -3.14 -17.28 -16.60
C GLU A 109 -2.25 -17.34 -15.35
N ARG A 110 -2.26 -18.48 -14.66
CA ARG A 110 -1.40 -18.77 -13.51
C ARG A 110 -0.22 -19.63 -13.93
N SER A 111 0.98 -19.08 -13.87
CA SER A 111 2.20 -19.83 -14.18
C SER A 111 2.76 -20.53 -12.94
N TRP A 112 2.42 -21.82 -12.77
CA TRP A 112 2.96 -22.64 -11.66
C TRP A 112 4.48 -22.80 -11.70
N ALA A 113 5.07 -22.72 -12.90
CA ALA A 113 6.51 -22.77 -13.09
C ALA A 113 7.19 -21.53 -12.50
N GLU A 114 6.63 -20.33 -12.70
CA GLU A 114 7.13 -19.09 -12.11
C GLU A 114 7.02 -19.11 -10.59
N ILE A 115 5.91 -19.61 -10.05
CA ILE A 115 5.73 -19.76 -8.59
C ILE A 115 6.79 -20.70 -8.02
N GLY A 116 7.02 -21.84 -8.66
CA GLY A 116 8.04 -22.80 -8.24
C GLY A 116 9.45 -22.21 -8.27
N LEU A 117 9.78 -21.45 -9.33
CA LEU A 117 11.07 -20.79 -9.46
C LEU A 117 11.28 -19.72 -8.38
N LYS A 118 10.29 -18.84 -8.17
CA LYS A 118 10.33 -17.81 -7.11
C LYS A 118 10.45 -18.44 -5.72
N THR A 119 9.69 -19.50 -5.45
CA THR A 119 9.76 -20.25 -4.19
C THR A 119 11.15 -20.85 -3.97
N CYS A 120 11.74 -21.47 -5.00
CA CYS A 120 13.11 -21.98 -4.95
C CYS A 120 14.12 -20.86 -4.69
N ALA A 121 13.95 -19.70 -5.34
CA ALA A 121 14.79 -18.52 -5.11
C ALA A 121 14.69 -18.00 -3.67
N VAL A 122 13.49 -17.97 -3.05
CA VAL A 122 13.32 -17.64 -1.62
C VAL A 122 14.15 -18.56 -0.74
N PHE A 123 14.04 -19.88 -0.94
CA PHE A 123 14.82 -20.85 -0.17
C PHE A 123 16.33 -20.66 -0.38
N GLY A 124 16.77 -20.41 -1.61
CA GLY A 124 18.16 -20.13 -1.94
C GLY A 124 18.69 -18.87 -1.26
N CYS A 125 17.90 -17.79 -1.25
CA CYS A 125 18.27 -16.54 -0.58
C CYS A 125 18.27 -16.66 0.95
N ILE A 126 17.32 -17.39 1.55
CA ILE A 126 17.34 -17.67 3.00
C ILE A 126 18.60 -18.46 3.38
N PHE A 127 18.96 -19.45 2.57
CA PHE A 127 20.20 -20.21 2.77
C PHE A 127 21.44 -19.31 2.64
N LEU A 128 21.50 -18.46 1.61
CA LEU A 128 22.58 -17.49 1.42
C LEU A 128 22.68 -16.50 2.58
N LEU A 129 21.55 -16.02 3.10
CA LEU A 129 21.48 -15.14 4.27
C LEU A 129 22.05 -15.83 5.50
N THR A 130 21.68 -17.10 5.72
CA THR A 130 22.16 -17.91 6.84
C THR A 130 23.67 -18.10 6.75
N LEU A 131 24.19 -18.52 5.59
CA LEU A 131 25.63 -18.66 5.36
C LEU A 131 26.39 -17.34 5.54
N THR A 132 25.83 -16.24 5.04
CA THR A 132 26.46 -14.92 5.18
C THR A 132 26.54 -14.50 6.64
N SER A 133 25.49 -14.76 7.41
CA SER A 133 25.46 -14.51 8.85
C SER A 133 26.51 -15.36 9.59
N GLU A 134 26.56 -16.66 9.30
CA GLU A 134 27.48 -17.59 9.95
C GLU A 134 28.96 -17.29 9.63
N GLU A 135 29.27 -17.00 8.37
CA GLU A 135 30.66 -16.84 7.93
C GLU A 135 31.20 -15.42 8.13
N PHE A 136 30.36 -14.38 8.06
CA PHE A 136 30.83 -12.99 8.12
C PHE A 136 30.38 -12.21 9.36
N ILE A 137 29.20 -12.49 9.92
CA ILE A 137 28.66 -11.71 11.04
C ILE A 137 29.07 -12.34 12.38
N LEU A 138 28.86 -13.65 12.55
CA LEU A 138 29.17 -14.36 13.79
C LEU A 138 30.65 -14.29 14.21
N PRO A 139 31.66 -14.51 13.35
CA PRO A 139 33.05 -14.49 13.79
C PRO A 139 33.47 -13.11 14.29
N VAL A 140 33.09 -12.04 13.57
CA VAL A 140 33.41 -10.66 13.97
C VAL A 140 32.74 -10.32 15.31
N LEU A 141 31.49 -10.75 15.52
CA LEU A 141 30.79 -10.51 16.77
C LEU A 141 31.40 -11.30 17.94
N SER A 142 31.81 -12.55 17.72
CA SER A 142 32.44 -13.39 18.75
C SER A 142 33.81 -12.86 19.20
N GLU A 143 34.62 -12.37 18.25
CA GLU A 143 35.91 -11.73 18.55
C GLU A 143 35.68 -10.44 19.34
N ALA A 144 34.76 -9.58 18.88
CA ALA A 144 34.41 -8.34 19.56
C ALA A 144 33.91 -8.58 20.99
N ASN A 145 33.06 -9.59 21.19
CA ASN A 145 32.56 -9.97 22.52
C ASN A 145 33.70 -10.38 23.46
N THR A 146 34.63 -11.20 22.97
CA THR A 146 35.80 -11.64 23.75
C THR A 146 36.68 -10.45 24.16
N GLN A 147 36.97 -9.54 23.23
CA GLN A 147 37.79 -8.36 23.50
C GLN A 147 37.11 -7.38 24.47
N LEU A 148 35.78 -7.22 24.37
CA LEU A 148 35.00 -6.32 25.23
C LEU A 148 34.94 -6.80 26.69
N HIS A 149 34.99 -8.11 26.93
CA HIS A 149 35.09 -8.69 28.27
C HIS A 149 36.49 -8.56 28.89
N LEU A 150 37.54 -8.55 28.08
CA LEU A 150 38.93 -8.45 28.55
C LEU A 150 39.35 -7.01 28.93
N LYS A 151 38.75 -5.99 28.32
CA LYS A 151 39.08 -4.57 28.55
C LYS A 151 38.17 -3.95 29.63
N GLN A 152 38.75 -3.18 30.55
CA GLN A 152 37.97 -2.48 31.61
C GLN A 152 37.72 -1.00 31.34
N SER A 153 38.55 -0.34 30.52
CA SER A 153 38.40 1.08 30.18
C SER A 153 37.25 1.31 29.19
N ALA A 154 36.43 2.33 29.44
CA ALA A 154 35.31 2.68 28.57
C ALA A 154 35.76 3.19 27.18
N ALA A 155 36.91 3.87 27.11
CA ALA A 155 37.45 4.36 25.84
C ALA A 155 37.88 3.22 24.92
N ASP A 156 38.55 2.20 25.47
CA ASP A 156 38.97 1.01 24.70
C ASP A 156 37.76 0.23 24.18
N LYS A 157 36.70 0.10 24.99
CA LYS A 157 35.44 -0.53 24.56
C LYS A 157 34.76 0.23 23.42
N ALA A 158 34.77 1.56 23.46
CA ALA A 158 34.20 2.38 22.41
C ALA A 158 34.97 2.23 21.09
N LEU A 159 36.30 2.14 21.15
CA LEU A 159 37.14 1.89 19.96
C LEU A 159 36.87 0.51 19.35
N ILE A 160 36.81 -0.54 20.16
CA ILE A 160 36.49 -1.91 19.70
C ILE A 160 35.11 -1.94 19.05
N LEU A 161 34.12 -1.27 19.65
CA LEU A 161 32.76 -1.20 19.10
C LEU A 161 32.73 -0.45 17.76
N ALA A 162 33.45 0.66 17.64
CA ALA A 162 33.55 1.40 16.37
C ALA A 162 34.22 0.57 15.27
N GLU A 163 35.30 -0.15 15.59
CA GLU A 163 35.97 -1.09 14.67
C GLU A 163 35.02 -2.21 14.24
N THR A 164 34.31 -2.81 15.19
CA THR A 164 33.33 -3.88 14.95
C THR A 164 32.22 -3.39 14.02
N ILE A 165 31.64 -2.21 14.28
CA ILE A 165 30.59 -1.62 13.42
C ILE A 165 31.12 -1.41 11.99
N ASN A 166 32.34 -0.92 11.85
CA ASN A 166 32.93 -0.69 10.54
C ASN A 166 33.13 -2.01 9.75
N MET A 167 33.56 -3.08 10.41
CA MET A 167 33.69 -4.41 9.80
C MET A 167 32.31 -5.02 9.45
N LEU A 168 31.30 -4.77 10.28
CA LEU A 168 29.93 -5.24 10.09
C LEU A 168 29.17 -4.48 8.99
N MET A 169 29.54 -3.25 8.67
CA MET A 169 28.79 -2.39 7.76
C MET A 169 28.56 -3.05 6.39
N PHE A 170 29.58 -3.68 5.81
CA PHE A 170 29.48 -4.34 4.51
C PHE A 170 28.57 -5.59 4.51
N PRO A 171 28.77 -6.59 5.39
CA PRO A 171 27.87 -7.75 5.45
C PRO A 171 26.43 -7.35 5.83
N PHE A 172 26.23 -6.32 6.67
CA PHE A 172 24.90 -5.80 6.95
C PHE A 172 24.24 -5.12 5.75
N MET A 173 25.00 -4.39 4.92
CA MET A 173 24.46 -3.80 3.69
C MET A 173 23.99 -4.89 2.70
N ILE A 174 24.80 -5.94 2.52
CA ILE A 174 24.45 -7.06 1.62
C ILE A 174 23.23 -7.83 2.14
N THR A 175 23.20 -8.15 3.44
CA THR A 175 22.05 -8.85 4.04
C THR A 175 20.78 -8.01 3.98
N PHE A 176 20.87 -6.68 4.19
CA PHE A 176 19.73 -5.78 4.01
C PHE A 176 19.18 -5.82 2.57
N LEU A 177 20.05 -5.69 1.56
CA LEU A 177 19.64 -5.76 0.15
C LEU A 177 19.04 -7.13 -0.20
N LEU A 178 19.61 -8.21 0.34
CA LEU A 178 19.12 -9.56 0.13
C LEU A 178 17.73 -9.76 0.75
N VAL A 179 17.50 -9.28 1.97
CA VAL A 179 16.19 -9.33 2.63
C VAL A 179 15.16 -8.52 1.85
N PHE A 180 15.53 -7.31 1.42
CA PHE A 180 14.67 -6.47 0.57
C PHE A 180 14.24 -7.25 -0.69
N LEU A 181 15.20 -7.85 -1.38
CA LEU A 181 14.94 -8.64 -2.59
C LEU A 181 14.05 -9.86 -2.30
N VAL A 182 14.32 -10.61 -1.22
CA VAL A 182 13.48 -11.76 -0.84
C VAL A 182 12.03 -11.37 -0.62
N ILE A 183 11.78 -10.29 0.12
CA ILE A 183 10.43 -9.86 0.46
C ILE A 183 9.73 -9.33 -0.80
N PHE A 184 10.29 -8.29 -1.43
CA PHE A 184 9.58 -7.54 -2.47
C PHE A 184 9.56 -8.24 -3.83
N GLU A 185 10.65 -8.91 -4.22
CA GLU A 185 10.72 -9.55 -5.54
C GLU A 185 10.12 -10.96 -5.50
N TYR A 186 10.52 -11.77 -4.52
CA TYR A 186 10.17 -13.19 -4.53
C TYR A 186 8.92 -13.53 -3.72
N VAL A 187 8.80 -13.04 -2.48
CA VAL A 187 7.64 -13.34 -1.62
C VAL A 187 6.40 -12.65 -2.18
N LEU A 188 6.40 -11.32 -2.32
CA LEU A 188 5.25 -10.60 -2.90
C LEU A 188 4.96 -11.04 -4.33
N GLY A 189 6.01 -11.28 -5.14
CA GLY A 189 5.86 -11.81 -6.48
C GLY A 189 5.27 -13.23 -6.55
N ALA A 190 5.45 -14.06 -5.52
CA ALA A 190 4.81 -15.37 -5.41
C ALA A 190 3.35 -15.25 -4.95
N PHE A 191 3.07 -14.40 -3.94
CA PHE A 191 1.71 -14.09 -3.50
C PHE A 191 0.87 -13.52 -4.65
N ALA A 192 1.44 -12.62 -5.44
CA ALA A 192 0.79 -12.04 -6.62
C ALA A 192 0.36 -13.12 -7.63
N GLU A 193 1.18 -14.14 -7.87
CA GLU A 193 0.81 -15.23 -8.77
C GLU A 193 -0.17 -16.23 -8.18
N ILE A 194 -0.13 -16.43 -6.87
CA ILE A 194 -1.12 -17.24 -6.18
C ILE A 194 -2.50 -16.55 -6.27
N THR A 195 -2.57 -15.24 -6.09
CA THR A 195 -3.82 -14.46 -6.18
C THR A 195 -4.16 -13.98 -7.59
N CYS A 196 -3.30 -14.26 -8.59
CA CYS A 196 -3.41 -13.73 -9.95
C CYS A 196 -3.50 -12.20 -10.00
N PHE A 197 -2.86 -11.49 -9.08
CA PHE A 197 -2.80 -10.04 -9.04
C PHE A 197 -1.87 -9.52 -10.15
N ALA A 198 -2.40 -8.67 -11.03
CA ALA A 198 -1.68 -8.23 -12.23
C ALA A 198 -0.68 -7.10 -11.95
N ASP A 199 -0.92 -6.29 -10.94
CA ASP A 199 -0.02 -5.19 -10.59
C ASP A 199 1.15 -5.71 -9.73
N ARG A 200 2.29 -5.91 -10.39
CA ARG A 200 3.49 -6.46 -9.75
C ARG A 200 4.51 -5.36 -9.38
N HIS A 201 4.11 -4.08 -9.42
CA HIS A 201 5.00 -2.95 -9.18
C HIS A 201 5.05 -2.56 -7.69
N PHE A 202 5.66 -3.42 -6.87
CA PHE A 202 5.70 -3.23 -5.40
C PHE A 202 6.69 -2.16 -4.91
N TYR A 203 7.68 -1.80 -5.72
CA TYR A 203 8.70 -0.81 -5.40
C TYR A 203 9.19 -0.14 -6.68
N SER A 204 9.71 1.09 -6.55
CA SER A 204 10.36 1.83 -7.62
C SER A 204 11.88 1.82 -7.43
N ASP A 205 12.65 2.42 -8.36
CA ASP A 205 14.11 2.53 -8.34
C ASP A 205 14.64 3.41 -7.17
N TRP A 206 14.45 2.96 -5.95
CA TRP A 206 14.73 3.70 -4.72
C TRP A 206 16.22 3.98 -4.53
N TRP A 207 17.10 3.14 -5.09
CA TRP A 207 18.55 3.31 -5.03
C TRP A 207 19.06 4.53 -5.81
N ASN A 208 18.24 5.08 -6.73
CA ASN A 208 18.56 6.29 -7.47
C ASN A 208 17.93 7.55 -6.84
N SER A 209 17.40 7.45 -5.62
CA SER A 209 16.77 8.58 -4.95
C SER A 209 17.82 9.56 -4.43
N CYS A 210 17.77 10.81 -4.89
CA CYS A 210 18.68 11.88 -4.47
C CYS A 210 18.30 12.51 -3.12
N ASP A 211 17.04 12.36 -2.69
CA ASP A 211 16.49 12.96 -1.47
C ASP A 211 15.82 11.90 -0.59
N TRP A 212 15.88 12.12 0.73
CA TRP A 212 15.23 11.24 1.71
C TRP A 212 13.72 11.13 1.48
N TYR A 213 13.06 12.22 1.08
CA TYR A 213 11.64 12.22 0.76
C TYR A 213 11.34 11.32 -0.47
N VAL A 214 12.18 11.40 -1.50
CA VAL A 214 12.05 10.59 -2.72
C VAL A 214 12.33 9.11 -2.43
N TYR A 215 13.30 8.82 -1.54
CA TYR A 215 13.57 7.46 -1.08
C TYR A 215 12.35 6.82 -0.40
N ILE A 216 11.71 7.52 0.53
CA ILE A 216 10.50 7.02 1.20
C ILE A 216 9.37 6.82 0.17
N MET A 217 9.17 7.78 -0.74
CA MET A 217 8.13 7.66 -1.77
C MET A 217 8.37 6.52 -2.77
N ASN A 218 9.63 6.19 -3.08
CA ASN A 218 9.94 5.11 -4.00
C ASN A 218 9.89 3.72 -3.33
N THR A 219 9.97 3.67 -1.99
CA THR A 219 9.85 2.44 -1.20
C THR A 219 8.40 2.16 -0.78
N GLU A 220 7.60 3.19 -0.55
CA GLU A 220 6.15 3.11 -0.41
C GLU A 220 5.50 3.33 -1.78
N SER A 221 5.30 2.26 -2.55
CA SER A 221 4.65 2.31 -3.87
C SER A 221 3.29 3.04 -3.83
N HIS A 222 3.29 4.35 -4.06
CA HIS A 222 2.10 5.14 -4.38
C HIS A 222 2.45 6.24 -5.38
N PRO A 223 2.41 5.94 -6.69
CA PRO A 223 2.51 6.94 -7.72
C PRO A 223 1.12 7.58 -7.91
N ASP A 224 0.73 8.49 -7.02
CA ASP A 224 -0.41 9.38 -7.28
C ASP A 224 -0.18 10.77 -6.67
N LEU A 225 0.92 11.38 -7.10
CA LEU A 225 1.12 12.83 -7.04
C LEU A 225 1.81 13.31 -8.32
N THR A 226 1.10 13.18 -9.44
CA THR A 226 1.33 14.07 -10.60
C THR A 226 -0.02 14.54 -11.12
N ASN A 227 -0.44 15.70 -10.62
CA ASN A 227 -1.24 16.66 -11.37
C ASN A 227 -0.41 17.95 -11.41
#